data_AF-A8G6Q5-F1
#
_entry.id   AF-A8G6Q5-F1
#
_cell.length_a   1.000
_cell.length_b   1.000
_cell.length_c   1.000
_cell.angle_alpha   90.00
_cell.angle_beta   90.00
_cell.angle_gamma   90.00
#
_symmetry.space_group_name_H-M   'P 1'
#
loop_
_entity.id
_entity.type
_entity.pdbx_description
1 polymer ?
#
loop_
_entity_poly.entity_id
_entity_poly.type
_entity_poly.pdbx_seq_one_letter_code
_entity_poly.pdbx_strand_id
1 'polypeptide(L)' 'MLNTDEANALAKWIRNWKTTYNENPKLNECITWFEWKYEDKELSPSDKSSIATILRYNSEQ' A
#
# COMPACT_ATOMS: atom_id res chain seq x y z
N MET A 1 8.24 -9.03 4.10
CA MET A 1 8.40 -8.47 2.74
C MET A 1 7.20 -8.87 1.90
N LEU A 2 6.58 -7.91 1.21
CA LEU A 2 5.42 -8.19 0.36
C LEU A 2 5.83 -9.04 -0.85
N ASN A 3 4.98 -9.99 -1.24
CA ASN A 3 5.14 -10.68 -2.52
C ASN A 3 4.72 -9.78 -3.69
N THR A 4 4.99 -10.23 -4.92
CA THR A 4 4.72 -9.44 -6.13
C THR A 4 3.24 -9.12 -6.30
N ASP A 5 2.33 -10.05 -5.99
CA ASP A 5 0.89 -9.85 -6.15
C ASP A 5 0.35 -8.85 -5.13
N GLU A 6 0.81 -8.95 -3.88
CA GLU A 6 0.52 -8.00 -2.80
C GLU A 6 0.98 -6.59 -3.16
N ALA A 7 2.21 -6.46 -3.68
CA ALA A 7 2.77 -5.19 -4.10
C ALA A 7 1.99 -4.57 -5.27
N ASN A 8 1.63 -5.37 -6.27
CA ASN A 8 0.84 -4.94 -7.42
C ASN A 8 -0.58 -4.51 -6.99
N ALA A 9 -1.20 -5.26 -6.09
CA ALA A 9 -2.51 -4.94 -5.55
C ALA A 9 -2.49 -3.59 -4.80
N LEU A 10 -1.48 -3.35 -3.97
CA LEU A 10 -1.31 -2.09 -3.26
C LEU A 10 -1.07 -0.93 -4.23
N ALA A 11 -0.19 -1.09 -5.21
CA ALA A 11 0.07 -0.07 -6.22
C ALA A 11 -1.19 0.31 -7.01
N LYS A 12 -2.01 -0.68 -7.38
CA LYS A 12 -3.31 -0.44 -8.03
C LYS A 12 -4.26 0.34 -7.12
N TRP A 13 -4.33 -0.02 -5.85
CA TRP A 13 -5.18 0.69 -4.89
C TRP A 13 -4.73 2.14 -4.69
N ILE A 14 -3.42 2.41 -4.56
CA ILE A 14 -2.87 3.78 -4.46
C ILE A 14 -3.26 4.62 -5.67
N ARG A 15 -3.14 4.06 -6.89
CA ARG A 15 -3.54 4.77 -8.12
C ARG A 15 -5.03 5.11 -8.12
N ASN A 16 -5.89 4.16 -7.72
CA ASN A 16 -7.32 4.40 -7.61
C ASN A 16 -7.66 5.45 -6.54
N TRP A 17 -6.94 5.45 -5.41
CA TRP A 17 -7.07 6.47 -4.38
C TRP A 17 -6.78 7.86 -4.93
N LYS A 18 -5.64 8.03 -5.64
CA LYS A 18 -5.30 9.29 -6.30
C LYS A 18 -6.39 9.76 -7.25
N THR A 19 -6.94 8.88 -8.07
CA THR A 19 -8.04 9.23 -8.99
C THR A 19 -9.31 9.65 -8.25
N THR A 20 -9.59 9.04 -7.09
CA THR A 20 -10.83 9.27 -6.33
C THR A 20 -10.75 10.54 -5.48
N TYR A 21 -9.62 10.78 -4.83
CA TYR A 21 -9.46 11.84 -3.82
C TYR A 21 -8.54 12.99 -4.29
N ASN A 22 -7.91 12.87 -5.46
CA ASN A 22 -6.94 13.82 -6.00
C ASN A 22 -5.76 14.12 -5.06
N GLU A 23 -5.40 13.15 -4.23
CA GLU A 23 -4.26 13.20 -3.31
C GLU A 23 -3.64 11.81 -3.13
N ASN A 24 -2.43 11.75 -2.57
CA ASN A 24 -1.79 10.48 -2.21
C ASN A 24 -2.38 9.95 -0.90
N PRO A 25 -2.66 8.63 -0.75
CA PRO A 25 -2.92 8.08 0.57
C PRO A 25 -1.67 8.23 1.44
N LYS A 26 -1.84 8.35 2.76
CA LYS A 26 -0.68 8.30 3.67
C LYS A 26 -0.34 6.85 3.98
N LEU A 27 0.78 6.67 4.67
CA LEU A 27 1.29 5.35 5.02
C LEU A 27 0.28 4.56 5.87
N ASN A 28 -0.41 5.23 6.79
CA ASN A 28 -1.37 4.58 7.67
C ASN A 28 -2.57 4.04 6.88
N GLU A 29 -3.10 4.78 5.90
CA GLU A 29 -4.18 4.31 5.02
C GLU A 29 -3.74 3.10 4.20
N CYS A 30 -2.48 3.09 3.71
CA CYS A 30 -1.93 1.93 3.00
C CYS A 30 -1.84 0.69 3.90
N ILE A 31 -1.43 0.87 5.17
CA ILE A 31 -1.34 -0.21 6.16
C ILE A 31 -2.75 -0.73 6.48
N THR A 32 -3.69 0.14 6.82
CA THR A 32 -5.08 -0.23 7.14
C THR A 32 -5.75 -0.96 5.99
N TRP A 33 -5.60 -0.47 4.75
CA TRP A 33 -6.12 -1.17 3.59
C TRP A 33 -5.52 -2.57 3.43
N PHE A 34 -4.22 -2.70 3.69
CA PHE A 34 -3.54 -3.98 3.57
C PHE A 34 -4.03 -4.98 4.64
N GLU A 35 -4.16 -4.54 5.90
CA GLU A 35 -4.69 -5.33 6.99
C GLU A 35 -6.14 -5.79 6.71
N TRP A 36 -6.99 -4.91 6.18
CA TRP A 36 -8.37 -5.28 5.79
C TRP A 36 -8.43 -6.23 4.61
N LYS A 37 -7.49 -6.13 3.66
CA LYS A 37 -7.48 -6.99 2.49
C LYS A 37 -6.93 -8.38 2.78
N TYR A 38 -5.98 -8.47 3.70
CA TYR A 38 -5.29 -9.69 4.08
C TYR A 38 -5.49 -9.92 5.59
N GLU A 39 -6.75 -10.06 6.01
CA GLU A 39 -7.18 -10.10 7.43
C GLU A 39 -6.41 -11.13 8.28
N ASP A 40 -5.89 -12.19 7.68
CA ASP A 40 -5.10 -13.23 8.35
C ASP A 40 -3.59 -12.94 8.47
N LYS A 41 -3.10 -11.80 7.96
CA LYS A 41 -1.68 -11.50 7.87
C LYS A 41 -1.28 -10.38 8.84
N GLU A 42 -0.52 -10.76 9.87
CA GLU A 42 0.18 -9.78 10.71
C GLU A 42 1.33 -9.12 9.92
N LEU A 43 1.30 -7.79 9.81
CA LEU A 43 2.32 -7.03 9.10
C LEU A 43 3.60 -6.90 9.92
N SER A 44 4.66 -7.59 9.46
CA SER A 44 5.99 -7.44 10.03
C SER A 44 6.59 -6.05 9.75
N PRO A 45 7.64 -5.63 10.47
CA PRO A 45 8.37 -4.39 10.15
C PRO A 45 8.90 -4.35 8.70
N SER A 46 9.28 -5.50 8.14
CA SER A 46 9.71 -5.62 6.75
C SER A 46 8.56 -5.36 5.78
N ASP A 47 7.36 -5.84 6.07
CA ASP A 47 6.17 -5.58 5.25
C ASP A 47 5.82 -4.10 5.25
N LYS A 48 5.84 -3.46 6.43
CA LYS A 48 5.60 -2.02 6.56
C LYS A 48 6.62 -1.19 5.77
N SER A 49 7.89 -1.60 5.76
CA SER A 49 8.94 -0.97 4.94
C SER A 49 8.68 -1.14 3.43
N SER A 50 8.24 -2.33 3.00
CA SER A 50 7.83 -2.56 1.61
C SER A 50 6.62 -1.69 1.21
N ILE A 51 5.60 -1.58 2.07
CA ILE A 51 4.43 -0.71 1.86
C ILE A 51 4.88 0.75 1.69
N ALA A 52 5.75 1.26 2.57
CA ALA A 52 6.27 2.61 2.48
C ALA A 52 7.04 2.87 1.18
N THR A 53 7.84 1.88 0.74
CA THR A 53 8.57 1.95 -0.53
C THR A 53 7.63 2.02 -1.74
N ILE A 54 6.60 1.19 -1.76
CA ILE A 54 5.59 1.17 -2.83
C ILE A 54 4.82 2.49 -2.86
N LEU A 55 4.43 3.01 -1.69
CA LEU A 55 3.77 4.31 -1.58
C LEU A 55 4.65 5.42 -2.15
N ARG A 56 5.93 5.49 -1.75
CA ARG A 56 6.87 6.50 -2.25
C ARG A 56 7.00 6.45 -3.78
N TYR A 57 7.24 5.26 -4.34
CA TYR A 57 7.39 5.08 -5.78
C TYR A 57 6.14 5.50 -6.57
N ASN A 58 4.94 5.19 -6.06
CA ASN A 58 3.70 5.60 -6.71
C ASN A 58 3.36 7.07 -6.45
N SER A 59 3.90 7.72 -5.42
CA SER A 59 3.65 9.14 -5.09
C SER A 59 4.51 10.09 -5.91
N GLU A 60 5.70 9.65 -6.33
CA GLU A 60 6.65 10.40 -7.18
C GLU A 60 6.30 10.35 -8.68
N GLN A 61 5.28 9.58 -9.08
CA GLN A 61 4.65 9.57 -10.41
C GLN A 61 3.37 10.40 -10.41
#